data_AF-A0A9P6UBN5-F1
#
_entry.id   AF-A0A9P6UBN5-F1
#
_cell.length_a   1.000
_cell.length_b   1.000
_cell.length_c   1.000
_cell.angle_alpha   90.00
_cell.angle_beta   90.00
_cell.angle_gamma   90.00
#
_symmetry.space_group_name_H-M   'P 1'
#
loop_
_entity.id
_entity.type
_entity.pdbx_description
1 polymer ?
#
loop_
_entity_poly.entity_id
_entity_poly.type
_entity_poly.pdbx_seq_one_letter_code
_entity_poly.pdbx_strand_id
1 'polypeptide(L)'
;MPAVLQKRRLKELAKLAQDVGMQNSGSKALIADRLSAHFSRLLGRITAELGEPTARKWIKTPETHPQEKRDWFEPSRLRFLPASIVSIDVGLRNLAWVQLSRQGDVLRWDVEDLLTLDPGSDHGGFDATASDDVELSQCSKRKAANALCRTSKKKSPAVPYDSQSLAVAIDNLMYKILEKQSDTMPPIGAVVIERQHLRSTMIPGMVDGVVKSCVVEGMLLAWLKHWERHHNSHSQPGHREFVVDLVLPRAVGAWWGIGDSQQTGSAKIKSPRPGSDSAEDSDDIGEDNTITGRHARAIYSSKKARSTKLVKEWIIGSHVQHDAGDGVEEHTDRLRVKCPERLQAWYSAQSKQDDLSDCLLQAVAWYEWQARAITQSLWCYQQAT
;
A
#
# COMPACT_ATOMS: atom_id res chain seq x y z
N MET A 1 20.02 4.49 20.74
CA MET A 1 19.35 4.77 19.46
C MET A 1 18.86 6.21 19.30
N PRO A 2 18.10 6.84 20.23
CA PRO A 2 17.65 8.23 20.08
C PRO A 2 18.80 9.20 19.79
N ALA A 3 19.92 9.07 20.51
CA ALA A 3 21.12 9.88 20.31
C ALA A 3 21.71 9.76 18.88
N VAL A 4 21.63 8.59 18.25
CA VAL A 4 22.14 8.38 16.88
C VAL A 4 21.27 9.12 15.86
N LEU A 5 19.94 9.04 16.02
CA LEU A 5 19.00 9.75 15.13
C LEU A 5 19.07 11.27 15.34
N GLN A 6 19.24 11.75 16.57
CA GLN A 6 19.35 13.18 16.87
C GLN A 6 20.62 13.83 16.27
N LYS A 7 21.66 13.06 15.95
CA LYS A 7 22.85 13.57 15.25
C LYS A 7 22.61 13.85 13.76
N ARG A 8 21.61 13.22 13.14
CA ARG A 8 21.31 13.38 11.70
C ARG A 8 20.72 14.75 11.38
N ARG A 9 20.93 15.23 10.16
CA ARG A 9 20.30 16.47 9.66
C ARG A 9 18.82 16.23 9.36
N LEU A 10 18.01 17.29 9.40
CA LEU A 10 16.56 17.18 9.12
C LEU A 10 16.28 16.51 7.76
N LYS A 11 17.01 16.89 6.70
CA LYS A 11 16.86 16.30 5.37
C LYS A 11 17.17 14.79 5.35
N GLU A 12 18.18 14.36 6.11
CA GLU A 12 18.54 12.94 6.22
C GLU A 12 17.49 12.14 6.99
N LEU A 13 16.92 12.71 8.06
CA LEU A 13 15.83 12.10 8.81
C LEU A 13 14.54 12.02 7.99
N ALA A 14 14.21 13.08 7.23
CA ALA A 14 13.05 13.07 6.35
C ALA A 14 13.20 12.04 5.22
N LYS A 15 14.40 11.91 4.63
CA LYS A 15 14.71 10.87 3.66
C LYS A 15 14.61 9.47 4.29
N LEU A 16 15.20 9.27 5.47
CA LEU A 16 15.13 7.99 6.18
C LEU A 16 13.69 7.61 6.50
N ALA A 17 12.88 8.55 7.01
CA ALA A 17 11.45 8.33 7.27
C ALA A 17 10.70 7.92 6.00
N GLN A 18 10.95 8.62 4.87
CA GLN A 18 10.36 8.26 3.59
C GLN A 18 10.81 6.87 3.12
N ASP A 19 12.09 6.52 3.30
CA ASP A 19 12.65 5.24 2.87
C ASP A 19 12.10 4.05 3.67
N VAL A 20 11.48 4.30 4.84
CA VAL A 20 10.82 3.29 5.67
C VAL A 20 9.29 3.47 5.74
N GLY A 21 8.70 4.22 4.79
CA GLY A 21 7.25 4.36 4.68
C GLY A 21 6.59 5.24 5.75
N MET A 22 7.37 5.99 6.53
CA MET A 22 6.88 6.84 7.61
C MET A 22 6.62 8.28 7.15
N GLN A 23 5.76 8.99 7.90
CA GLN A 23 5.51 10.41 7.69
C GLN A 23 6.78 11.24 7.92
N ASN A 24 7.26 11.90 6.87
CA ASN A 24 8.50 12.69 6.85
C ASN A 24 8.30 14.20 7.09
N SER A 25 7.09 14.63 7.45
CA SER A 25 6.78 16.02 7.79
C SER A 25 6.83 16.28 9.31
N GLY A 26 7.38 17.42 9.70
CA GLY A 26 7.43 17.87 11.09
C GLY A 26 8.78 18.48 11.46
N SER A 27 8.94 18.80 12.75
CA SER A 27 10.24 19.22 13.29
C SER A 27 11.22 18.05 13.29
N LYS A 28 12.53 18.35 13.35
CA LYS A 28 13.60 17.35 13.45
C LYS A 28 13.35 16.38 14.61
N ALA A 29 13.00 16.91 15.78
CA ALA A 29 12.74 16.12 16.99
C ALA A 29 11.58 15.15 16.76
N LEU A 30 10.46 15.63 16.21
CA LEU A 30 9.29 14.80 15.95
C LEU A 30 9.57 13.64 14.99
N ILE A 31 10.33 13.87 13.91
CA ILE A 31 10.70 12.81 12.97
C ILE A 31 11.64 11.79 13.64
N ALA A 32 12.63 12.27 14.40
CA ALA A 32 13.55 11.40 15.13
C ALA A 32 12.82 10.54 16.17
N ASP A 33 11.86 11.10 16.90
CA ASP A 33 11.08 10.38 17.91
C ASP A 33 10.21 9.30 17.29
N ARG A 34 9.54 9.60 16.17
CA ARG A 34 8.75 8.61 15.41
C ARG A 34 9.63 7.45 14.93
N LEU A 35 10.76 7.77 14.29
CA LEU A 35 11.73 6.76 13.83
C LEU A 35 12.25 5.93 15.00
N SER A 36 12.58 6.57 16.12
CA SER A 36 13.06 5.89 17.32
C SER A 36 12.00 4.93 17.88
N ALA A 37 10.74 5.36 17.99
CA ALA A 37 9.66 4.49 18.47
C ALA A 37 9.44 3.28 17.54
N HIS A 38 9.46 3.51 16.23
CA HIS A 38 9.31 2.44 15.23
C HIS A 38 10.47 1.44 15.27
N PHE A 39 11.71 1.93 15.27
CA PHE A 39 12.90 1.07 15.33
C PHE A 39 13.00 0.30 16.65
N SER A 40 12.60 0.91 17.78
CA SER A 40 12.60 0.22 19.08
C SER A 40 11.64 -0.96 19.06
N ARG A 41 10.46 -0.80 18.47
CA ARG A 41 9.47 -1.88 18.33
C ARG A 41 10.00 -3.00 17.45
N LEU A 42 10.64 -2.67 16.32
CA LEU A 42 11.28 -3.64 15.43
C LEU A 42 12.38 -4.43 16.15
N LEU A 43 13.28 -3.74 16.84
CA LEU A 43 14.35 -4.38 17.61
C LEU A 43 13.80 -5.28 18.72
N GLY A 44 12.74 -4.84 19.43
CA GLY A 44 12.07 -5.66 20.43
C GLY A 44 11.55 -6.99 19.84
N ARG A 45 10.95 -6.96 18.65
CA ARG A 45 10.50 -8.17 17.93
C ARG A 45 11.65 -9.07 17.52
N ILE A 46 12.73 -8.50 16.98
CA ILE A 46 13.93 -9.24 16.58
C ILE A 46 14.57 -9.92 17.80
N THR A 47 14.69 -9.20 18.92
CA THR A 47 15.24 -9.74 20.16
C THR A 47 14.35 -10.84 20.75
N ALA A 48 13.03 -10.70 20.68
CA ALA A 48 12.10 -11.73 21.13
C ALA A 48 12.19 -13.01 20.29
N GLU A 49 12.35 -12.88 18.96
CA GLU A 49 12.44 -14.03 18.05
C GLU A 49 13.78 -14.78 18.15
N LEU A 50 14.90 -14.06 18.31
CA LEU A 50 16.24 -14.69 18.36
C LEU A 50 16.67 -15.12 19.77
N GLY A 51 16.07 -14.52 20.81
CA GLY A 51 16.65 -14.48 22.14
C GLY A 51 17.82 -13.48 22.23
N GLU A 52 18.06 -12.94 23.42
CA GLU A 52 19.02 -11.85 23.63
C GLU A 52 20.45 -12.19 23.15
N PRO A 53 21.08 -13.31 23.58
CA PRO A 53 22.49 -13.58 23.24
C PRO A 53 22.70 -13.74 21.74
N THR A 54 21.75 -14.40 21.08
CA THR A 54 21.76 -14.60 19.62
C THR A 54 21.53 -13.28 18.90
N ALA A 55 20.59 -12.45 19.36
CA ALA A 55 20.34 -11.13 18.78
C ALA A 55 21.60 -10.26 18.87
N ARG A 56 22.27 -10.19 20.02
CA ARG A 56 23.53 -9.44 20.17
C ARG A 56 24.62 -9.95 19.25
N LYS A 57 24.80 -11.28 19.16
CA LYS A 57 25.80 -11.87 18.27
C LYS A 57 25.50 -11.52 16.81
N TRP A 58 24.26 -11.71 16.39
CA TRP A 58 23.79 -11.43 15.04
C TRP A 58 23.92 -9.95 14.67
N ILE A 59 23.57 -9.06 15.60
CA ILE A 59 23.75 -7.61 15.47
C ILE A 59 25.24 -7.23 15.38
N LYS A 60 26.13 -7.91 16.11
CA LYS A 60 27.55 -7.56 16.15
C LYS A 60 28.36 -8.12 14.99
N THR A 61 27.88 -9.15 14.30
CA THR A 61 28.57 -9.72 13.13
C THR A 61 28.71 -8.64 12.06
N PRO A 62 29.93 -8.18 11.76
CA PRO A 62 30.18 -7.16 10.75
C PRO A 62 30.18 -7.83 9.38
N GLU A 63 29.05 -8.39 8.97
CA GLU A 63 28.91 -8.90 7.60
C GLU A 63 28.67 -7.72 6.66
N THR A 64 29.81 -7.09 6.33
CA THR A 64 30.02 -6.04 5.31
C THR A 64 29.24 -4.74 5.52
N HIS A 65 29.96 -3.62 5.40
CA HIS A 65 29.43 -2.27 5.56
C HIS A 65 28.08 -2.07 4.84
N PRO A 66 27.07 -1.45 5.48
CA PRO A 66 25.79 -1.12 4.84
C PRO A 66 25.90 -0.14 3.65
N GLN A 67 27.12 0.28 3.30
CA GLN A 67 27.37 1.15 2.15
C GLN A 67 27.65 0.38 0.85
N GLU A 68 28.15 -0.87 0.89
CA GLU A 68 28.68 -1.51 -0.33
C GLU A 68 27.82 -2.65 -0.91
N LYS A 69 26.94 -3.30 -0.15
CA LYS A 69 25.94 -4.24 -0.72
C LYS A 69 24.57 -4.01 -0.11
N ARG A 70 23.67 -3.44 -0.93
CA ARG A 70 22.32 -3.01 -0.60
C ARG A 70 21.29 -4.14 -0.71
N ASP A 71 21.66 -5.39 -0.44
CA ASP A 71 20.69 -6.48 -0.49
C ASP A 71 19.82 -6.48 0.78
N TRP A 72 18.81 -5.59 0.80
CA TRP A 72 17.83 -5.51 1.89
C TRP A 72 16.97 -6.78 1.98
N PHE A 73 17.02 -7.64 0.95
CA PHE A 73 16.28 -8.89 0.84
C PHE A 73 17.14 -10.12 1.19
N GLU A 74 18.23 -9.91 1.93
CA GLU A 74 19.02 -10.99 2.50
C GLU A 74 18.09 -12.00 3.24
N PRO A 75 18.10 -13.30 2.91
CA PRO A 75 17.16 -14.28 3.46
C PRO A 75 17.11 -14.31 4.99
N SER A 76 18.23 -14.02 5.65
CA SER A 76 18.36 -13.97 7.11
C SER A 76 17.56 -12.83 7.75
N ARG A 77 17.29 -11.74 7.00
CA ARG A 77 16.53 -10.56 7.45
C ARG A 77 15.06 -10.68 7.10
N LEU A 78 14.75 -11.28 5.94
CA LEU A 78 13.38 -11.55 5.51
C LEU A 78 12.63 -12.45 6.47
N ARG A 79 13.33 -13.24 7.29
CA ARG A 79 12.66 -14.00 8.33
C ARG A 79 11.84 -13.08 9.21
N PHE A 80 12.30 -11.90 9.64
CA PHE A 80 11.55 -11.03 10.56
C PHE A 80 10.30 -10.36 9.95
N LEU A 81 10.09 -10.51 8.64
CA LEU A 81 8.88 -10.06 7.96
C LEU A 81 7.75 -11.10 8.09
N PRO A 82 6.48 -10.68 8.15
CA PRO A 82 5.34 -11.59 8.06
C PRO A 82 5.44 -12.52 6.85
N ALA A 83 5.07 -13.80 7.02
CA ALA A 83 5.13 -14.78 5.94
C ALA A 83 4.28 -14.36 4.73
N SER A 84 3.10 -13.83 4.98
CA SER A 84 2.33 -13.05 4.01
C SER A 84 1.67 -11.83 4.66
N ILE A 85 1.27 -10.87 3.82
CA ILE A 85 0.44 -9.73 4.20
C ILE A 85 -0.78 -9.65 3.31
N VAL A 86 -1.83 -8.97 3.78
CA VAL A 86 -2.94 -8.50 2.95
C VAL A 86 -2.86 -6.98 2.82
N SER A 87 -2.88 -6.47 1.60
CA SER A 87 -2.95 -5.04 1.31
C SER A 87 -4.32 -4.71 0.74
N ILE A 88 -4.99 -3.70 1.29
CA ILE A 88 -6.36 -3.28 0.95
C ILE A 88 -6.31 -1.84 0.43
N ASP A 89 -6.83 -1.62 -0.79
CA ASP A 89 -7.23 -0.32 -1.32
C ASP A 89 -8.75 -0.16 -1.13
N VAL A 90 -9.14 0.87 -0.39
CA VAL A 90 -10.50 1.01 0.14
C VAL A 90 -11.41 1.72 -0.86
N GLY A 91 -12.41 1.00 -1.35
CA GLY A 91 -13.47 1.53 -2.19
C GLY A 91 -14.81 0.86 -1.89
N LEU A 92 -15.92 1.60 -1.98
CA LEU A 92 -17.24 1.03 -1.67
C LEU A 92 -17.70 -0.02 -2.70
N ARG A 93 -17.38 0.18 -3.99
CA ARG A 93 -17.79 -0.70 -5.11
C ARG A 93 -16.58 -1.31 -5.86
N ASN A 94 -15.42 -1.19 -5.24
CA ASN A 94 -14.13 -1.52 -5.83
C ASN A 94 -13.08 -1.70 -4.74
N LEU A 95 -13.46 -2.30 -3.61
CA LEU A 95 -12.47 -2.64 -2.60
C LEU A 95 -11.54 -3.66 -3.24
N ALA A 96 -10.29 -3.27 -3.48
CA ALA A 96 -9.30 -4.15 -4.08
C ALA A 96 -8.39 -4.65 -2.96
N TRP A 97 -8.03 -5.92 -2.99
CA TRP A 97 -7.10 -6.46 -2.02
C TRP A 97 -6.23 -7.56 -2.60
N VAL A 98 -5.02 -7.67 -2.06
CA VAL A 98 -4.04 -8.67 -2.48
C VAL A 98 -3.37 -9.29 -1.27
N GLN A 99 -3.21 -10.61 -1.29
CA GLN A 99 -2.35 -11.32 -0.36
C GLN A 99 -1.00 -11.60 -1.05
N LEU A 100 0.07 -11.06 -0.48
CA LEU A 100 1.43 -11.14 -1.02
C LEU A 100 2.34 -11.89 -0.02
N SER A 101 3.10 -12.87 -0.49
CA SER A 101 4.13 -13.53 0.33
C SER A 101 5.35 -12.62 0.51
N ARG A 102 6.15 -12.84 1.56
CA ARG A 102 7.43 -12.13 1.72
C ARG A 102 8.45 -12.43 0.61
N GLN A 103 8.23 -13.48 -0.17
CA GLN A 103 9.04 -13.85 -1.33
C GLN A 103 8.52 -13.21 -2.63
N GLY A 104 7.45 -12.42 -2.55
CA GLY A 104 6.86 -11.70 -3.68
C GLY A 104 5.82 -12.50 -4.45
N ASP A 105 5.39 -13.66 -3.96
CA ASP A 105 4.35 -14.45 -4.61
C ASP A 105 2.97 -13.83 -4.36
N VAL A 106 2.24 -13.53 -5.43
CA VAL A 106 0.85 -13.09 -5.37
C VAL A 106 -0.02 -14.32 -5.12
N LEU A 107 -0.54 -14.44 -3.90
CA LEU A 107 -1.24 -15.63 -3.43
C LEU A 107 -2.75 -15.55 -3.72
N ARG A 108 -3.34 -14.38 -3.47
CA ARG A 108 -4.75 -14.06 -3.77
C ARG A 108 -4.84 -12.60 -4.19
N TRP A 109 -5.75 -12.29 -5.11
CA TRP A 109 -5.96 -10.94 -5.61
C TRP A 109 -7.40 -10.82 -6.09
N ASP A 110 -8.18 -9.91 -5.51
CA ASP A 110 -9.60 -9.79 -5.83
C ASP A 110 -10.10 -8.33 -5.74
N VAL A 111 -11.29 -8.08 -6.30
CA VAL A 111 -12.05 -6.83 -6.15
C VAL A 111 -13.46 -7.15 -5.67
N GLU A 112 -13.91 -6.44 -4.65
CA GLU A 112 -15.23 -6.63 -4.05
C GLU A 112 -16.09 -5.37 -4.19
N ASP A 113 -17.39 -5.58 -4.43
CA ASP A 113 -18.41 -4.53 -4.29
C ASP A 113 -19.20 -4.79 -3.00
N LEU A 114 -18.89 -4.00 -1.97
CA LEU A 114 -19.46 -4.13 -0.63
C LEU A 114 -20.98 -3.93 -0.59
N LEU A 115 -21.56 -3.30 -1.61
CA LEU A 115 -23.01 -3.10 -1.70
C LEU A 115 -23.73 -4.30 -2.32
N THR A 116 -22.98 -5.26 -2.85
CA THR A 116 -23.51 -6.49 -3.48
C THR A 116 -23.05 -7.76 -2.78
N LEU A 117 -22.21 -7.63 -1.75
CA LEU A 117 -21.88 -8.74 -0.86
C LEU A 117 -23.15 -9.15 -0.13
N ASP A 118 -23.81 -10.15 -0.69
CA ASP A 118 -25.04 -10.69 -0.14
C ASP A 118 -24.75 -11.32 1.23
N PRO A 119 -25.35 -10.82 2.32
CA PRO A 119 -25.14 -11.34 3.66
C PRO A 119 -25.61 -12.79 3.83
N GLY A 120 -26.44 -13.29 2.91
CA GLY A 120 -26.96 -14.66 2.92
C GLY A 120 -26.43 -15.57 1.82
N SER A 121 -25.58 -15.06 0.91
CA SER A 121 -24.96 -15.94 -0.08
C SER A 121 -23.98 -16.85 0.63
N ASP A 122 -24.33 -18.13 0.73
CA ASP A 122 -23.43 -19.18 1.16
C ASP A 122 -22.18 -19.06 0.27
N HIS A 123 -21.10 -18.52 0.83
CA HIS A 123 -19.93 -18.08 0.08
C HIS A 123 -19.24 -19.31 -0.50
N GLY A 124 -19.75 -19.78 -1.64
CA GLY A 124 -19.22 -20.86 -2.46
C GLY A 124 -17.73 -20.64 -2.53
N GLY A 125 -17.01 -21.50 -1.79
CA GLY A 125 -15.62 -21.27 -1.48
C GLY A 125 -14.86 -21.02 -2.77
N PHE A 126 -13.97 -20.04 -2.74
CA PHE A 126 -12.83 -20.06 -3.64
C PHE A 126 -12.02 -21.29 -3.26
N ASP A 127 -12.40 -22.44 -3.82
CA ASP A 127 -11.69 -23.67 -3.65
C ASP A 127 -10.45 -23.55 -4.54
N ALA A 128 -9.34 -23.16 -3.93
CA ALA A 128 -8.05 -23.07 -4.61
C ALA A 128 -7.57 -24.42 -5.17
N THR A 129 -8.27 -25.52 -4.84
CA THR A 129 -8.03 -26.86 -5.38
C THR A 129 -9.01 -27.26 -6.50
N ALA A 130 -10.03 -26.45 -6.76
CA ALA A 130 -10.93 -26.69 -7.89
C ALA A 130 -10.14 -26.56 -9.20
N SER A 131 -10.21 -27.63 -10.01
CA SER A 131 -9.61 -27.76 -11.33
C SER A 131 -9.64 -26.45 -12.14
N ASP A 132 -8.50 -26.13 -12.77
CA ASP A 132 -8.24 -24.90 -13.54
C ASP A 132 -9.34 -24.54 -14.56
N ASP A 133 -10.14 -25.51 -15.01
CA ASP A 133 -11.18 -25.32 -16.01
C ASP A 133 -12.45 -24.60 -15.50
N VAL A 134 -12.76 -24.67 -14.19
CA VAL A 134 -14.04 -24.12 -13.66
C VAL A 134 -14.00 -22.60 -13.46
N GLU A 135 -12.82 -22.03 -13.19
CA GLU A 135 -12.67 -20.62 -12.83
C GLU A 135 -12.64 -19.66 -14.03
N LEU A 136 -12.01 -20.04 -15.14
CA LEU A 136 -12.02 -19.23 -16.38
C LEU A 136 -13.46 -19.01 -16.90
N SER A 137 -14.33 -19.98 -16.65
CA SER A 137 -15.77 -19.90 -16.94
C SER A 137 -16.47 -18.83 -16.09
N GLN A 138 -16.13 -18.68 -14.80
CA GLN A 138 -16.71 -17.64 -13.94
C GLN A 138 -16.24 -16.23 -14.33
N CYS A 139 -14.98 -16.08 -14.76
CA CYS A 139 -14.46 -14.80 -15.27
C CYS A 139 -15.25 -14.35 -16.51
N SER A 140 -15.57 -15.27 -17.42
CA SER A 140 -16.39 -15.01 -18.60
C SER A 140 -17.83 -14.61 -18.23
N LYS A 141 -18.43 -15.26 -17.23
CA LYS A 141 -19.76 -14.88 -16.69
C LYS A 141 -19.76 -13.48 -16.05
N ARG A 142 -18.72 -13.12 -15.29
CA ARG A 142 -18.57 -11.76 -14.72
C ARG A 142 -18.35 -10.71 -15.80
N LYS A 143 -17.58 -11.01 -16.86
CA LYS A 143 -17.45 -10.13 -18.04
C LYS A 143 -18.78 -9.93 -18.74
N ALA A 144 -19.57 -10.98 -18.94
CA ALA A 144 -20.90 -10.86 -19.53
C ALA A 144 -21.85 -10.04 -18.65
N ALA A 145 -21.85 -10.25 -17.33
CA ALA A 145 -22.65 -9.47 -16.38
C ALA A 145 -22.23 -7.98 -16.36
N ASN A 146 -20.93 -7.69 -16.33
CA ASN A 146 -20.41 -6.32 -16.38
C ASN A 146 -20.62 -5.65 -17.75
N ALA A 147 -20.57 -6.40 -18.85
CA ALA A 147 -20.88 -5.90 -20.19
C ALA A 147 -22.38 -5.61 -20.37
N LEU A 148 -23.26 -6.48 -19.86
CA LEU A 148 -24.72 -6.24 -19.83
C LEU A 148 -25.08 -4.99 -19.02
N CYS A 149 -24.34 -4.74 -17.94
CA CYS A 149 -24.55 -3.57 -17.09
C CYS A 149 -24.17 -2.26 -17.80
N ARG A 150 -23.32 -2.30 -18.83
CA ARG A 150 -22.90 -1.10 -19.59
C ARG A 150 -23.87 -0.69 -20.70
N THR A 151 -24.65 -1.60 -21.26
CA THR A 151 -25.54 -1.31 -22.40
C THR A 151 -26.90 -0.75 -21.99
N SER A 152 -27.25 -0.78 -20.70
CA SER A 152 -28.47 -0.16 -20.19
C SER A 152 -28.14 0.87 -19.11
N LYS A 153 -28.19 2.17 -19.45
CA LYS A 153 -28.14 3.28 -18.48
C LYS A 153 -29.40 3.33 -17.57
N LYS A 154 -29.99 2.19 -17.22
CA LYS A 154 -30.96 2.16 -16.13
C LYS A 154 -30.16 2.43 -14.86
N LYS A 155 -30.34 3.60 -14.26
CA LYS A 155 -29.87 3.89 -12.90
C LYS A 155 -30.36 2.73 -12.05
N SER A 156 -29.44 1.84 -11.65
CA SER A 156 -29.73 0.85 -10.63
C SER A 156 -30.35 1.60 -9.44
N PRO A 157 -31.44 1.09 -8.85
CA PRO A 157 -32.01 1.72 -7.67
C PRO A 157 -30.88 1.97 -6.67
N ALA A 158 -30.88 3.16 -6.05
CA ALA A 158 -29.88 3.50 -5.07
C ALA A 158 -29.98 2.47 -3.93
N VAL A 159 -29.03 1.54 -3.89
CA VAL A 159 -28.93 0.58 -2.79
C VAL A 159 -28.74 1.43 -1.53
N PRO A 160 -29.63 1.31 -0.54
CA PRO A 160 -29.53 2.10 0.69
C PRO A 160 -28.15 1.91 1.31
N TYR A 161 -27.50 3.03 1.60
CA TYR A 161 -26.24 3.05 2.34
C TYR A 161 -26.59 3.09 3.83
N ASP A 162 -26.83 1.92 4.42
CA ASP A 162 -27.01 1.79 5.87
C ASP A 162 -25.76 1.17 6.51
N SER A 163 -25.41 1.66 7.70
CA SER A 163 -24.19 1.27 8.40
C SER A 163 -24.21 -0.19 8.86
N GLN A 164 -25.39 -0.78 9.07
CA GLN A 164 -25.51 -2.14 9.56
C GLN A 164 -25.20 -3.15 8.45
N SER A 165 -25.79 -2.98 7.27
CA SER A 165 -25.48 -3.79 6.09
C SER A 165 -24.01 -3.68 5.71
N LEU A 166 -23.42 -2.48 5.81
CA LEU A 166 -22.00 -2.29 5.53
C LEU A 166 -21.10 -3.00 6.55
N ALA A 167 -21.47 -2.97 7.84
CA ALA A 167 -20.73 -3.68 8.87
C ALA A 167 -20.76 -5.20 8.65
N VAL A 168 -21.91 -5.76 8.26
CA VAL A 168 -22.04 -7.19 7.91
C VAL A 168 -21.21 -7.52 6.66
N ALA A 169 -21.23 -6.67 5.63
CA ALA A 169 -20.42 -6.87 4.43
C ALA A 169 -18.91 -6.88 4.75
N ILE A 170 -18.46 -5.99 5.66
CA ILE A 170 -17.07 -5.94 6.12
C ILE A 170 -16.71 -7.18 6.93
N ASP A 171 -17.58 -7.63 7.84
CA ASP A 171 -17.37 -8.85 8.63
C ASP A 171 -17.21 -10.07 7.72
N ASN A 172 -18.13 -10.26 6.78
CA ASN A 172 -18.07 -11.34 5.78
C ASN A 172 -16.81 -11.28 4.92
N LEU A 173 -16.43 -10.09 4.47
CA LEU A 173 -15.19 -9.88 3.72
C LEU A 173 -13.97 -10.29 4.57
N MET A 174 -13.92 -9.86 5.83
CA MET A 174 -12.77 -10.14 6.67
C MET A 174 -12.68 -11.61 7.05
N TYR A 175 -13.82 -12.27 7.29
CA TYR A 175 -13.90 -13.71 7.44
C TYR A 175 -13.37 -14.45 6.20
N LYS A 176 -13.78 -14.03 4.99
CA LYS A 176 -13.28 -14.57 3.72
C LYS A 176 -11.75 -14.39 3.58
N ILE A 177 -11.22 -13.25 3.99
CA ILE A 177 -9.79 -12.94 3.86
C ILE A 177 -8.96 -13.68 4.91
N LEU A 178 -9.34 -13.63 6.20
CA LEU A 178 -8.49 -14.06 7.32
C LEU A 178 -8.82 -15.44 7.85
N GLU A 179 -10.09 -15.84 7.91
CA GLU A 179 -10.49 -17.11 8.53
C GLU A 179 -10.47 -18.26 7.53
N LYS A 180 -10.90 -18.01 6.28
CA LYS A 180 -10.94 -19.03 5.23
C LYS A 180 -9.58 -19.24 4.53
N GLN A 181 -8.48 -19.20 5.28
CA GLN A 181 -7.17 -19.55 4.74
C GLN A 181 -7.04 -21.07 4.60
N SER A 182 -6.51 -21.53 3.46
CA SER A 182 -6.11 -22.92 3.30
C SER A 182 -4.86 -23.21 4.13
N ASP A 183 -4.76 -24.42 4.68
CA ASP A 183 -3.55 -24.92 5.37
C ASP A 183 -2.28 -24.88 4.49
N THR A 184 -2.45 -24.82 3.17
CA THR A 184 -1.34 -24.72 2.20
C THR A 184 -0.81 -23.29 2.01
N MET A 185 -1.52 -22.27 2.51
CA MET A 185 -1.12 -20.87 2.35
C MET A 185 -0.24 -20.40 3.52
N PRO A 186 0.76 -19.54 3.27
CA PRO A 186 1.49 -18.92 4.36
C PRO A 186 0.54 -18.06 5.21
N PRO A 187 0.68 -18.09 6.54
CA PRO A 187 -0.21 -17.33 7.42
C PRO A 187 -0.08 -15.83 7.17
N ILE A 188 -1.21 -15.13 7.28
CA ILE A 188 -1.24 -13.66 7.23
C ILE A 188 -0.75 -13.11 8.56
N GLY A 189 0.39 -12.43 8.54
CA GLY A 189 0.94 -11.76 9.74
C GLY A 189 0.73 -10.24 9.74
N ALA A 190 0.26 -9.65 8.64
CA ALA A 190 -0.13 -8.25 8.65
C ALA A 190 -1.26 -7.93 7.66
N VAL A 191 -2.04 -6.91 8.01
CA VAL A 191 -3.02 -6.25 7.12
C VAL A 191 -2.66 -4.79 7.00
N VAL A 192 -2.56 -4.31 5.77
CA VAL A 192 -2.16 -2.95 5.40
C VAL A 192 -3.34 -2.29 4.69
N ILE A 193 -3.76 -1.11 5.16
CA ILE A 193 -4.89 -0.38 4.60
C ILE A 193 -4.41 0.95 4.05
N GLU A 194 -4.80 1.30 2.83
CA GLU A 194 -4.57 2.63 2.27
C GLU A 194 -5.44 3.67 2.99
N ARG A 195 -4.81 4.70 3.56
CA ARG A 195 -5.51 5.83 4.19
C ARG A 195 -6.22 6.69 3.16
N GLN A 196 -7.53 6.85 3.34
CA GLN A 196 -8.33 7.80 2.58
C GLN A 196 -8.11 9.21 3.14
N HIS A 197 -7.94 10.18 2.23
CA HIS A 197 -7.74 11.57 2.60
C HIS A 197 -8.79 12.45 1.94
N LEU A 198 -9.53 13.20 2.77
CA LEU A 198 -10.27 14.37 2.31
C LEU A 198 -9.25 15.42 1.87
N ARG A 199 -9.30 15.81 0.59
CA ARG A 199 -8.51 16.94 0.09
C ARG A 199 -9.40 18.19 0.10
N SER A 200 -8.84 19.32 0.53
CA SER A 200 -9.54 20.61 0.49
C SER A 200 -9.94 21.02 -0.94
N THR A 201 -9.24 20.49 -1.95
CA THR A 201 -9.49 20.76 -3.37
C THR A 201 -10.51 19.81 -4.02
N MET A 202 -11.29 19.07 -3.23
CA MET A 202 -12.25 18.11 -3.78
C MET A 202 -13.47 18.80 -4.37
N ILE A 203 -13.84 18.37 -5.58
CA ILE A 203 -15.08 18.79 -6.23
C ILE A 203 -16.26 18.22 -5.40
N PRO A 204 -17.36 18.97 -5.18
CA PRO A 204 -18.48 18.52 -4.34
C PRO A 204 -18.99 17.10 -4.64
N GLY A 205 -19.00 16.68 -5.91
CA GLY A 205 -19.41 15.32 -6.32
C GLY A 205 -18.46 14.18 -5.90
N MET A 206 -17.24 14.48 -5.47
CA MET A 206 -16.28 13.48 -4.97
C MET A 206 -16.32 13.34 -3.44
N VAL A 207 -16.88 14.33 -2.73
CA VAL A 207 -16.91 14.35 -1.26
C VAL A 207 -17.68 13.16 -0.72
N ASP A 208 -18.87 12.87 -1.27
CA ASP A 208 -19.70 11.73 -0.87
C ASP A 208 -18.94 10.40 -1.01
N GLY A 209 -18.24 10.20 -2.13
CA GLY A 209 -17.45 9.00 -2.36
C GLY A 209 -16.33 8.81 -1.34
N VAL A 210 -15.59 9.88 -1.03
CA VAL A 210 -14.49 9.81 -0.05
C VAL A 210 -15.00 9.66 1.37
N VAL A 211 -16.08 10.35 1.75
CA VAL A 211 -16.70 10.17 3.08
C VAL A 211 -17.13 8.71 3.25
N LYS A 212 -17.76 8.11 2.24
CA LYS A 212 -18.15 6.70 2.27
C LYS A 212 -16.94 5.77 2.39
N SER A 213 -15.87 6.02 1.64
CA SER A 213 -14.62 5.24 1.78
C SER A 213 -13.97 5.43 3.16
N CYS A 214 -14.03 6.62 3.77
CA CYS A 214 -13.55 6.84 5.14
C CYS A 214 -14.38 6.08 6.19
N VAL A 215 -15.70 5.95 6.00
CA VAL A 215 -16.55 5.11 6.87
C VAL A 215 -16.15 3.63 6.74
N VAL A 216 -15.95 3.14 5.51
CA VAL A 216 -15.47 1.77 5.26
C VAL A 216 -14.09 1.55 5.92
N GLU A 217 -13.15 2.48 5.73
CA GLU A 217 -11.82 2.45 6.38
C GLU A 217 -11.95 2.37 7.90
N GLY A 218 -12.81 3.20 8.51
CA GLY A 218 -13.03 3.22 9.95
C GLY A 218 -13.61 1.91 10.49
N MET A 219 -14.57 1.32 9.79
CA MET A 219 -15.17 0.03 10.14
C MET A 219 -14.16 -1.12 9.99
N LEU A 220 -13.42 -1.17 8.87
CA LEU A 220 -12.34 -2.14 8.65
C LEU A 220 -11.29 -2.05 9.75
N LEU A 221 -10.84 -0.84 10.08
CA LEU A 221 -9.84 -0.62 11.11
C LEU A 221 -10.33 -1.05 12.49
N ALA A 222 -11.59 -0.75 12.84
CA ALA A 222 -12.18 -1.18 14.10
C ALA A 222 -12.22 -2.72 14.20
N TRP A 223 -12.68 -3.40 13.15
CA TRP A 223 -12.72 -4.86 13.07
C TRP A 223 -11.32 -5.46 13.19
N LEU A 224 -10.37 -4.96 12.39
CA LEU A 224 -9.00 -5.46 12.37
C LEU A 224 -8.26 -5.22 13.68
N LYS A 225 -8.51 -4.11 14.37
CA LYS A 225 -7.94 -3.87 15.71
C LYS A 225 -8.56 -4.74 16.79
N HIS A 226 -9.82 -5.14 16.66
CA HIS A 226 -10.40 -6.17 17.52
C HIS A 226 -9.71 -7.52 17.27
N TRP A 227 -9.57 -7.92 16.01
CA TRP A 227 -8.87 -9.13 15.61
C TRP A 227 -7.40 -9.16 16.09
N GLU A 228 -6.65 -8.08 15.86
CA GLU A 228 -5.25 -7.93 16.30
C GLU A 228 -5.10 -8.20 17.80
N ARG A 229 -5.96 -7.61 18.64
CA ARG A 229 -5.93 -7.82 20.09
C ARG A 229 -6.24 -9.27 20.45
N HIS A 230 -7.28 -9.84 19.85
CA HIS A 230 -7.69 -11.21 20.12
C HIS A 230 -6.61 -12.22 19.69
N HIS A 231 -6.02 -12.03 18.51
CA HIS A 231 -4.97 -12.89 17.99
C HIS A 231 -3.70 -12.79 18.84
N ASN A 232 -3.28 -11.57 19.19
CA ASN A 232 -2.07 -11.35 19.97
C ASN A 232 -2.21 -11.76 21.44
N SER A 233 -3.43 -11.75 22.02
CA SER A 233 -3.66 -12.21 23.41
C SER A 233 -3.62 -13.74 23.55
N HIS A 234 -3.97 -14.48 22.49
CA HIS A 234 -3.98 -15.94 22.47
C HIS A 234 -2.71 -16.55 21.84
N SER A 235 -1.84 -15.71 21.26
CA SER A 235 -0.59 -16.15 20.67
C SER A 235 0.37 -16.66 21.76
N GLN A 236 0.89 -17.88 21.58
CA GLN A 236 1.90 -18.41 22.49
C GLN A 236 3.20 -17.59 22.42
N PRO A 237 4.01 -17.55 23.50
CA PRO A 237 5.34 -16.95 23.46
C PRO A 237 6.15 -17.48 22.28
N GLY A 238 6.60 -16.57 21.39
CA GLY A 238 7.34 -16.93 20.17
C GLY A 238 6.50 -16.91 18.89
N HIS A 239 5.18 -16.84 18.97
CA HIS A 239 4.36 -16.49 17.80
C HIS A 239 4.54 -15.02 17.44
N ARG A 240 4.52 -14.74 16.13
CA ARG A 240 4.66 -13.37 15.64
C ARG A 240 3.39 -12.59 15.86
N GLU A 241 3.57 -11.36 16.32
CA GLU A 241 2.51 -10.36 16.44
C GLU A 241 1.84 -10.14 15.08
N PHE A 242 0.51 -10.26 15.05
CA PHE A 242 -0.30 -9.81 13.92
C PHE A 242 -0.30 -8.28 13.92
N VAL A 243 -0.09 -7.68 12.75
CA VAL A 243 0.07 -6.22 12.62
C VAL A 243 -1.01 -5.63 11.73
N VAL A 244 -1.70 -4.60 12.22
CA VAL A 244 -2.57 -3.75 11.38
C VAL A 244 -1.92 -2.39 11.18
N ASP A 245 -1.60 -2.06 9.93
CA ASP A 245 -0.88 -0.85 9.55
C ASP A 245 -1.66 0.01 8.54
N LEU A 246 -1.40 1.32 8.57
CA LEU A 246 -2.05 2.30 7.72
C LEU A 246 -1.02 2.98 6.83
N VAL A 247 -1.19 2.87 5.52
CA VAL A 247 -0.25 3.40 4.54
C VAL A 247 -0.77 4.67 3.91
N LEU A 248 0.14 5.63 3.68
CA LEU A 248 -0.20 6.88 3.02
C LEU A 248 -0.07 6.72 1.49
N PRO A 249 -1.11 7.01 0.69
CA PRO A 249 -1.05 7.00 -0.78
C PRO A 249 0.14 7.77 -1.35
N ARG A 250 0.50 8.89 -0.70
CA ARG A 250 1.63 9.73 -1.09
C ARG A 250 2.98 9.04 -0.86
N ALA A 251 3.12 8.28 0.22
CA ALA A 251 4.34 7.53 0.50
C ALA A 251 4.56 6.44 -0.55
N VAL A 252 3.51 5.68 -0.89
CA VAL A 252 3.54 4.67 -1.97
C VAL A 252 3.89 5.32 -3.31
N GLY A 253 3.22 6.42 -3.67
CA GLY A 253 3.50 7.13 -4.91
C GLY A 253 4.93 7.69 -5.00
N ALA A 254 5.45 8.22 -3.89
CA ALA A 254 6.83 8.72 -3.83
C ALA A 254 7.86 7.59 -3.93
N TRP A 255 7.56 6.42 -3.35
CA TRP A 255 8.41 5.23 -3.41
C TRP A 255 8.59 4.72 -4.85
N TRP A 256 7.51 4.68 -5.61
CA TRP A 256 7.51 4.21 -7.00
C TRP A 256 7.86 5.30 -8.01
N GLY A 257 8.10 6.55 -7.59
CA GLY A 257 8.28 7.68 -8.52
C GLY A 257 7.03 7.99 -9.36
N ILE A 258 5.86 7.54 -8.90
CA ILE A 258 4.57 7.73 -9.56
C ILE A 258 3.92 9.06 -9.14
N GLY A 259 4.35 9.66 -8.02
CA GLY A 259 3.85 10.94 -7.51
C GLY A 259 4.54 12.19 -8.07
N ASP A 260 3.92 13.35 -7.84
CA ASP A 260 4.41 14.67 -8.27
C ASP A 260 5.72 15.06 -7.57
N SER A 261 6.85 14.52 -8.04
CA SER A 261 8.19 14.99 -7.69
C SER A 261 8.42 16.46 -8.07
N GLN A 262 7.52 17.07 -8.85
CA GLN A 262 7.67 18.42 -9.40
C GLN A 262 6.87 19.53 -8.70
N GLN A 263 5.93 19.24 -7.79
CA GLN A 263 5.15 20.31 -7.14
C GLN A 263 5.82 20.97 -5.91
N THR A 264 6.91 20.40 -5.37
CA THR A 264 7.67 21.07 -4.29
C THR A 264 8.72 22.04 -4.80
N GLY A 265 8.97 22.06 -6.11
CA GLY A 265 9.46 23.27 -6.73
C GLY A 265 8.33 24.27 -6.60
N SER A 266 8.36 25.13 -5.57
CA SER A 266 7.68 26.42 -5.63
C SER A 266 8.00 26.93 -7.02
N ALA A 267 7.04 26.85 -7.94
CA ALA A 267 7.07 27.69 -9.11
C ALA A 267 7.36 29.05 -8.49
N LYS A 268 8.55 29.59 -8.74
CA LYS A 268 8.83 30.98 -8.42
C LYS A 268 7.74 31.69 -9.21
N ILE A 269 6.61 31.94 -8.56
CA ILE A 269 5.66 32.95 -8.96
C ILE A 269 6.59 34.13 -9.10
N LYS A 270 6.89 34.51 -10.35
CA LYS A 270 7.69 35.69 -10.63
C LYS A 270 6.90 36.78 -9.92
N SER A 271 7.38 37.20 -8.77
CA SER A 271 6.84 38.35 -8.06
C SER A 271 6.65 39.43 -9.11
N PRO A 272 5.43 39.95 -9.30
CA PRO A 272 5.21 41.04 -10.23
C PRO A 272 6.28 42.10 -9.98
N ARG A 273 6.99 42.52 -11.03
CA ARG A 273 7.94 43.63 -10.90
C ARG A 273 7.18 44.82 -10.34
N PRO A 274 7.59 45.40 -9.20
CA PRO A 274 7.00 46.66 -8.74
C PRO A 274 7.51 47.75 -9.68
N GLY A 275 6.63 48.33 -10.49
CA GLY A 275 6.97 49.47 -11.33
C GLY A 275 6.18 49.58 -12.63
N SER A 276 4.91 49.93 -12.53
CA SER A 276 4.26 50.79 -13.52
C SER A 276 3.04 51.43 -12.86
N ASP A 277 3.23 52.65 -12.36
CA ASP A 277 2.15 53.53 -11.94
C ASP A 277 1.34 53.95 -13.18
N SER A 278 0.21 53.29 -13.39
CA SER A 278 -0.87 53.81 -14.22
C SER A 278 -2.18 53.34 -13.60
N ALA A 279 -2.74 54.23 -12.79
CA ALA A 279 -4.07 54.13 -12.24
C ALA A 279 -5.09 54.34 -13.35
N GLU A 280 -5.80 53.28 -13.73
CA GLU A 280 -7.15 53.40 -14.27
C GLU A 280 -8.00 52.26 -13.69
N ASP A 281 -9.10 52.66 -13.05
CA ASP A 281 -10.14 51.83 -12.47
C ASP A 281 -10.74 50.90 -13.51
N SER A 282 -10.61 49.59 -13.29
CA SER A 282 -11.50 48.60 -13.90
C SER A 282 -11.92 47.59 -12.84
N ASP A 283 -13.17 47.68 -12.41
CA ASP A 283 -13.92 46.71 -11.62
C ASP A 283 -14.10 45.38 -12.38
N ASP A 284 -13.00 44.74 -12.76
CA ASP A 284 -13.01 43.39 -13.32
C ASP A 284 -12.97 42.42 -12.14
N ILE A 285 -14.17 42.01 -11.71
CA ILE A 285 -14.39 40.99 -10.69
C ILE A 285 -13.70 39.73 -11.18
N GLY A 286 -12.49 39.52 -10.66
CA GLY A 286 -11.54 38.50 -11.10
C GLY A 286 -12.21 37.14 -11.27
N GLU A 287 -12.15 36.65 -12.52
CA GLU A 287 -12.29 35.23 -12.81
C GLU A 287 -11.21 34.50 -12.03
N ASP A 288 -11.65 34.05 -10.86
CA ASP A 288 -10.92 33.33 -9.86
C ASP A 288 -10.09 32.22 -10.49
N ASN A 289 -8.85 32.11 -10.03
CA ASN A 289 -7.79 31.18 -10.42
C ASN A 289 -8.20 29.73 -10.12
N THR A 290 -9.26 29.27 -10.77
CA THR A 290 -9.67 27.89 -10.89
C THR A 290 -8.62 27.23 -11.77
N ILE A 291 -7.47 26.90 -11.19
CA ILE A 291 -6.58 25.86 -11.68
C ILE A 291 -7.49 24.63 -11.85
N THR A 292 -7.90 24.45 -13.09
CA THR A 292 -9.19 23.88 -13.42
C THR A 292 -9.27 22.42 -12.99
N GLY A 293 -10.44 21.95 -12.57
CA GLY A 293 -10.66 20.53 -12.25
C GLY A 293 -10.23 19.57 -13.37
N ARG A 294 -10.01 20.06 -14.60
CA ARG A 294 -9.39 19.30 -15.70
C ARG A 294 -7.93 18.93 -15.43
N HIS A 295 -7.11 19.84 -14.89
CA HIS A 295 -5.70 19.56 -14.60
C HIS A 295 -5.56 18.50 -13.49
N ALA A 296 -6.34 18.63 -12.41
CA ALA A 296 -6.37 17.63 -11.34
C ALA A 296 -6.79 16.24 -11.85
N ARG A 297 -7.78 16.16 -12.74
CA ARG A 297 -8.19 14.89 -13.38
C ARG A 297 -7.09 14.31 -14.28
N ALA A 298 -6.37 15.15 -15.03
CA ALA A 298 -5.28 14.70 -15.89
C ALA A 298 -4.10 14.12 -15.07
N ILE A 299 -3.70 14.80 -13.98
CA ILE A 299 -2.67 14.29 -13.05
C ILE A 299 -3.11 12.94 -12.48
N TYR A 300 -4.34 12.84 -11.99
CA TYR A 300 -4.88 11.61 -11.42
C TYR A 300 -4.89 10.47 -12.44
N SER A 301 -5.35 10.73 -13.67
CA SER A 301 -5.37 9.73 -14.75
C SER A 301 -3.96 9.30 -15.16
N SER A 302 -2.99 10.21 -15.18
CA SER A 302 -1.58 9.89 -15.47
C SER A 302 -0.97 9.01 -14.39
N LYS A 303 -1.25 9.30 -13.10
CA LYS A 303 -0.82 8.46 -11.98
C LYS A 303 -1.35 7.03 -12.14
N LYS A 304 -2.66 6.87 -12.38
CA LYS A 304 -3.29 5.56 -12.58
C LYS A 304 -2.68 4.79 -13.73
N ALA A 305 -2.49 5.44 -14.88
CA ALA A 305 -1.87 4.81 -16.04
C ALA A 305 -0.45 4.30 -15.75
N ARG A 306 0.34 5.05 -14.96
CA ARG A 306 1.69 4.62 -14.56
C ARG A 306 1.67 3.45 -13.57
N SER A 307 0.80 3.47 -12.56
CA SER A 307 0.63 2.33 -11.64
C SER A 307 0.29 1.05 -12.40
N THR A 308 -0.73 1.10 -13.26
CA THR A 308 -1.17 -0.04 -14.07
C THR A 308 -0.10 -0.51 -15.04
N LYS A 309 0.64 0.41 -15.67
CA LYS A 309 1.75 0.07 -16.56
C LYS A 309 2.85 -0.69 -15.80
N LEU A 310 3.29 -0.16 -14.64
CA LEU A 310 4.31 -0.77 -13.82
C LEU A 310 3.93 -2.20 -13.38
N VAL A 311 2.69 -2.39 -12.92
CA VAL A 311 2.21 -3.71 -12.50
C VAL A 311 2.11 -4.68 -13.69
N LYS A 312 1.67 -4.22 -14.87
CA LYS A 312 1.68 -5.04 -16.09
C LYS A 312 3.10 -5.49 -16.47
N GLU A 313 4.07 -4.59 -16.36
CA GLU A 313 5.49 -4.93 -16.61
C GLU A 313 6.00 -5.99 -15.62
N TRP A 314 5.56 -5.99 -14.36
CA TRP A 314 5.96 -7.00 -13.38
C TRP A 314 5.33 -8.38 -13.61
N ILE A 315 4.04 -8.41 -13.92
CA ILE A 315 3.29 -9.67 -13.92
C ILE A 315 3.12 -10.26 -15.32
N ILE A 316 2.96 -9.43 -16.36
CA ILE A 316 2.74 -9.86 -17.76
C ILE A 316 4.02 -9.74 -18.55
N GLY A 317 4.84 -8.72 -18.22
CA GLY A 317 6.10 -8.47 -18.89
C GLY A 317 6.81 -9.80 -19.03
N SER A 318 6.96 -10.23 -20.29
CA SER A 318 7.84 -11.34 -20.62
C SER A 318 9.10 -11.06 -19.84
N HIS A 319 9.66 -12.09 -19.23
CA HIS A 319 10.97 -12.02 -18.64
C HIS A 319 11.92 -11.68 -19.80
N VAL A 320 11.94 -10.40 -20.20
CA VAL A 320 12.94 -9.80 -21.05
C VAL A 320 14.11 -9.89 -20.12
N GLN A 321 14.79 -11.03 -20.20
CA GLN A 321 16.20 -11.09 -19.91
C GLN A 321 16.72 -9.93 -20.74
N HIS A 322 16.90 -8.79 -20.08
CA HIS A 322 17.77 -7.77 -20.62
C HIS A 322 19.08 -8.54 -20.74
N ASP A 323 19.38 -9.00 -21.96
CA ASP A 323 20.69 -9.53 -22.29
C ASP A 323 21.67 -8.55 -21.66
N ALA A 324 22.55 -9.07 -20.82
CA ALA A 324 23.39 -8.35 -19.87
C ALA A 324 24.46 -7.44 -20.53
N GLY A 325 24.14 -6.87 -21.70
CA GLY A 325 25.05 -6.24 -22.65
C GLY A 325 25.24 -4.74 -22.48
N ASP A 326 24.49 -4.04 -21.63
CA ASP A 326 24.79 -2.64 -21.32
C ASP A 326 24.66 -2.42 -19.81
N GLY A 327 25.76 -2.00 -19.18
CA GLY A 327 26.00 -1.91 -17.74
C GLY A 327 25.15 -0.89 -16.97
N VAL A 328 23.84 -0.86 -17.21
CA VAL A 328 22.87 -0.30 -16.28
C VAL A 328 22.83 -1.27 -15.11
N GLU A 329 23.47 -0.92 -13.99
CA GLU A 329 23.39 -1.64 -12.72
C GLU A 329 21.91 -1.90 -12.41
N GLU A 330 21.45 -3.11 -12.74
CA GLU A 330 20.10 -3.56 -12.48
C GLU A 330 19.89 -3.44 -10.98
N HIS A 331 18.89 -2.67 -10.56
CA HIS A 331 18.52 -2.54 -9.15
C HIS A 331 17.92 -3.88 -8.67
N THR A 332 18.80 -4.86 -8.42
CA THR A 332 18.48 -6.20 -7.91
C THR A 332 17.90 -6.18 -6.49
N ASP A 333 17.92 -5.03 -5.82
CA ASP A 333 17.53 -4.87 -4.41
C ASP A 333 16.01 -4.77 -4.18
N ARG A 334 15.18 -5.06 -5.19
CA ARG A 334 13.71 -4.95 -5.10
C ARG A 334 13.05 -6.30 -4.92
N LEU A 335 11.90 -6.29 -4.24
CA LEU A 335 11.10 -7.49 -4.10
C LEU A 335 10.56 -7.90 -5.46
N ARG A 336 11.01 -9.05 -5.95
CA ARG A 336 10.57 -9.58 -7.23
C ARG A 336 9.17 -10.19 -7.10
N VAL A 337 8.19 -9.57 -7.76
CA VAL A 337 6.82 -10.07 -7.80
C VAL A 337 6.72 -11.29 -8.71
N LYS A 338 6.09 -12.35 -8.20
CA LYS A 338 5.74 -13.56 -8.94
C LYS A 338 4.23 -13.71 -8.92
N CYS A 339 3.61 -13.65 -10.08
CA CYS A 339 2.17 -13.77 -10.21
C CYS A 339 1.84 -15.04 -10.99
N PRO A 340 1.06 -15.98 -10.44
CA PRO A 340 0.59 -17.15 -11.19
C PRO A 340 -0.16 -16.74 -12.47
N GLU A 341 0.03 -17.46 -13.57
CA GLU A 341 -0.60 -17.14 -14.88
C GLU A 341 -2.11 -16.95 -14.77
N ARG A 342 -2.77 -17.76 -13.93
CA ARG A 342 -4.20 -17.63 -13.64
C ARG A 342 -4.58 -16.24 -13.12
N LEU A 343 -3.81 -15.70 -12.17
CA LEU A 343 -4.04 -14.37 -11.62
C LEU A 343 -3.65 -13.26 -12.60
N GLN A 344 -2.65 -13.47 -13.46
CA GLN A 344 -2.32 -12.54 -14.54
C GLN A 344 -3.47 -12.42 -15.55
N ALA A 345 -4.03 -13.56 -15.97
CA ALA A 345 -5.17 -13.61 -16.88
C ALA A 345 -6.41 -12.97 -16.24
N TRP A 346 -6.66 -13.26 -14.96
CA TRP A 346 -7.73 -12.63 -14.19
C TRP A 346 -7.55 -11.10 -14.12
N TYR A 347 -6.36 -10.60 -13.76
CA TYR A 347 -6.07 -9.17 -13.71
C TYR A 347 -6.26 -8.51 -15.08
N SER A 348 -5.77 -9.15 -16.14
CA SER A 348 -5.92 -8.67 -17.54
C SER A 348 -7.39 -8.58 -17.96
N ALA A 349 -8.25 -9.41 -17.37
CA ALA A 349 -9.69 -9.43 -17.62
C ALA A 349 -10.47 -8.36 -16.85
N GLN A 350 -9.88 -7.73 -15.82
CA GLN A 350 -10.57 -6.74 -15.00
C GLN A 350 -10.67 -5.37 -15.68
N SER A 351 -11.78 -4.66 -15.40
CA SER A 351 -12.00 -3.29 -15.90
C SER A 351 -11.41 -2.20 -15.01
N LYS A 352 -11.16 -2.52 -13.73
CA LYS A 352 -10.60 -1.62 -12.71
C LYS A 352 -9.19 -2.09 -12.32
N GLN A 353 -8.29 -2.12 -13.30
CA GLN A 353 -6.91 -2.59 -13.10
C GLN A 353 -6.11 -1.63 -12.21
N ASP A 354 -6.51 -0.37 -12.13
CA ASP A 354 -5.89 0.66 -11.32
C ASP A 354 -6.00 0.38 -9.82
N ASP A 355 -7.20 0.10 -9.30
CA ASP A 355 -7.38 -0.21 -7.86
C ASP A 355 -6.60 -1.49 -7.47
N LEU A 356 -6.60 -2.49 -8.36
CA LEU A 356 -5.79 -3.71 -8.19
C LEU A 356 -4.29 -3.42 -8.20
N SER A 357 -3.85 -2.54 -9.09
CA SER A 357 -2.44 -2.15 -9.17
C SER A 357 -2.00 -1.44 -7.91
N ASP A 358 -2.83 -0.53 -7.41
CA ASP A 358 -2.50 0.28 -6.24
C ASP A 358 -2.38 -0.60 -4.98
N CYS A 359 -3.26 -1.59 -4.78
CA CYS A 359 -3.12 -2.51 -3.63
C CYS A 359 -1.88 -3.41 -3.72
N LEU A 360 -1.46 -3.86 -4.91
CA LEU A 360 -0.21 -4.61 -5.11
C LEU A 360 1.03 -3.73 -4.91
N LEU A 361 1.06 -2.54 -5.49
CA LEU A 361 2.14 -1.56 -5.31
C LEU A 361 2.31 -1.18 -3.83
N GLN A 362 1.20 -1.06 -3.10
CA GLN A 362 1.20 -0.84 -1.66
C GLN A 362 1.82 -2.03 -0.91
N ALA A 363 1.43 -3.27 -1.24
CA ALA A 363 1.96 -4.47 -0.58
C ALA A 363 3.48 -4.60 -0.76
N VAL A 364 3.97 -4.40 -1.99
CA VAL A 364 5.40 -4.47 -2.31
C VAL A 364 6.16 -3.35 -1.60
N ALA A 365 5.65 -2.10 -1.66
CA ALA A 365 6.28 -0.97 -0.97
C ALA A 365 6.36 -1.22 0.54
N TRP A 366 5.32 -1.77 1.14
CA TRP A 366 5.31 -2.06 2.58
C TRP A 366 6.38 -3.08 2.96
N TYR A 367 6.53 -4.19 2.21
CA TYR A 367 7.60 -5.14 2.46
C TYR A 367 8.99 -4.52 2.32
N GLU A 368 9.21 -3.73 1.26
CA GLU A 368 10.48 -3.03 1.05
C GLU A 368 10.77 -2.03 2.19
N TRP A 369 9.77 -1.31 2.69
CA TRP A 369 9.90 -0.41 3.83
C TRP A 369 10.25 -1.15 5.11
N GLN A 370 9.58 -2.27 5.42
CA GLN A 370 9.88 -3.04 6.62
C GLN A 370 11.28 -3.65 6.57
N ALA A 371 11.71 -4.18 5.42
CA ALA A 371 13.06 -4.71 5.23
C ALA A 371 14.14 -3.63 5.47
N ARG A 372 13.90 -2.43 4.93
CA ARG A 372 14.78 -1.26 5.20
C ARG A 372 14.73 -0.83 6.65
N ALA A 373 13.55 -0.78 7.26
CA ALA A 373 13.39 -0.38 8.66
C ALA A 373 14.13 -1.32 9.61
N ILE A 374 14.06 -2.64 9.37
CA ILE A 374 14.85 -3.65 10.09
C ILE A 374 16.34 -3.33 9.98
N THR A 375 16.85 -3.18 8.76
CA THR A 375 18.27 -2.92 8.55
C THR A 375 18.72 -1.60 9.19
N GLN A 376 17.93 -0.53 9.06
CA GLN A 376 18.25 0.77 9.66
C GLN A 376 18.17 0.73 11.18
N SER A 377 17.25 -0.04 11.76
CA SER A 377 17.13 -0.24 13.21
C SER A 377 18.36 -0.94 13.78
N LEU A 378 18.86 -1.97 13.11
CA LEU A 378 20.07 -2.71 13.49
C LEU A 378 21.30 -1.81 13.41
N TRP A 379 21.45 -1.06 12.32
CA TRP A 379 22.52 -0.07 12.19
C TRP A 379 22.47 0.97 13.31
N CYS A 380 21.30 1.54 13.61
CA CYS A 380 21.18 2.54 14.68
C CYS A 380 21.46 1.95 16.06
N TYR A 381 21.18 0.66 16.27
CA TYR A 381 21.52 -0.05 17.50
C TYR A 381 23.03 -0.25 17.62
N GLN A 382 23.70 -0.77 16.58
CA GLN A 382 25.16 -0.95 16.53
C GLN A 382 25.91 0.36 16.82
N GLN A 383 25.42 1.49 16.31
CA GLN A 383 26.04 2.81 16.54
C GLN A 383 25.78 3.38 17.95
N ALA A 384 24.84 2.80 18.69
CA ALA A 384 24.47 3.24 20.03
C ALA A 384 25.11 2.42 21.15
N THR A 385 25.56 1.20 20.83
CA THR A 385 26.29 0.29 21.73
C THR A 385 27.77 0.38 21.47
#